data_AF-A0A6N3UJJ6-F1
#
_entry.id   AF-A0A6N3UJJ6-F1
#
_cell.length_a   1.000
_cell.length_b   1.000
_cell.length_c   1.000
_cell.angle_alpha   90.00
_cell.angle_beta   90.00
_cell.angle_gamma   90.00
#
_symmetry.space_group_name_H-M   'P 1'
#
loop_
_entity.id
_entity.type
_entity.pdbx_description
1 polymer ?
#
loop_
_entity_poly.entity_id
_entity_poly.type
_entity_poly.pdbx_seq_one_letter_code
_entity_poly.pdbx_strand_id
1 'polypeptide(L)'
;MTDESPAIDKLLKNLDHAMIADRHTLRRHLHELRKKPDDAKLAAWVARVEASCALVTARAASVPLIRYDEHLPIAAKRDEIKAAL
;
A
#
# COMPACT_ATOMS: atom_id res chain seq x y z
N MET A 1 -1.60 20.56 26.16
CA MET A 1 -2.75 19.77 25.69
C MET A 1 -2.55 19.58 24.20
N THR A 2 -2.07 18.41 23.81
CA THR A 2 -1.40 18.11 22.52
C THR A 2 -2.41 17.61 21.48
N ASP A 3 -2.95 18.51 20.67
CA ASP A 3 -3.78 18.16 19.49
C ASP A 3 -2.95 17.59 18.32
N GLU A 4 -1.61 17.65 18.39
CA GLU A 4 -0.73 17.06 17.36
C GLU A 4 -0.69 15.52 17.40
N SER A 5 -0.93 14.91 18.56
CA SER A 5 -0.94 13.44 18.71
C SER A 5 -1.97 12.75 17.81
N PRO A 6 -3.28 13.12 17.82
CA PRO A 6 -4.26 12.48 16.94
C PRO A 6 -4.04 12.78 15.46
N ALA A 7 -3.42 13.92 15.10
CA ALA A 7 -3.09 14.23 13.71
C ALA A 7 -1.95 13.35 13.19
N ILE A 8 -0.90 13.15 13.98
CA ILE A 8 0.23 12.26 13.63
C ILE A 8 -0.23 10.81 13.56
N ASP A 9 -1.14 10.37 14.43
CA ASP A 9 -1.67 9.01 14.39
C ASP A 9 -2.48 8.74 13.11
N LYS A 10 -3.21 9.74 12.59
CA LYS A 10 -3.86 9.65 11.27
C LYS A 10 -2.82 9.54 10.15
N LEU A 11 -1.74 10.31 10.21
CA LEU A 11 -0.65 10.23 9.24
C LEU A 11 0.05 8.85 9.27
N LEU A 12 0.18 8.24 10.45
CA LEU A 12 0.70 6.89 10.60
C LEU A 12 -0.20 5.84 9.94
N LYS A 13 -1.53 5.97 10.05
CA LYS A 13 -2.48 5.08 9.37
C LYS A 13 -2.37 5.19 7.84
N ASN A 14 -2.09 6.37 7.31
CA ASN A 14 -1.92 6.56 5.86
C ASN A 14 -0.72 5.79 5.28
N LEU A 15 0.26 5.39 6.12
CA LEU A 15 1.39 4.57 5.68
C LEU A 15 0.97 3.16 5.23
N ASP A 16 -0.23 2.70 5.59
CA ASP A 16 -0.76 1.40 5.11
C ASP A 16 -1.03 1.38 3.60
N HIS A 17 -1.11 2.55 2.97
CA HIS A 17 -1.26 2.70 1.52
C HIS A 17 0.06 2.92 0.77
N ALA A 18 1.16 3.14 1.50
CA ALA A 18 2.49 3.30 0.92
C ALA A 18 3.17 1.95 0.63
N MET A 19 4.24 1.97 -0.18
CA MET A 19 5.06 0.80 -0.45
C MET A 19 5.62 0.22 0.84
N ILE A 20 5.54 -1.11 0.99
CA ILE A 20 6.06 -1.83 2.17
C ILE A 20 7.53 -1.48 2.47
N ALA A 21 8.35 -1.32 1.42
CA ALA A 21 9.76 -0.94 1.55
C ALA A 21 9.96 0.45 2.19
N ASP A 22 9.03 1.39 1.97
CA ASP A 22 9.15 2.76 2.46
C ASP A 22 8.53 2.95 3.85
N ARG A 23 7.59 2.09 4.25
CA ARG A 23 6.82 2.24 5.50
C ARG A 23 7.69 2.42 6.73
N HIS A 24 8.74 1.59 6.88
CA HIS A 24 9.61 1.65 8.06
C HIS A 24 10.35 3.00 8.15
N THR A 25 10.95 3.43 7.04
CA THR A 25 11.72 4.68 6.95
C THR A 25 10.81 5.90 7.16
N LEU A 26 9.63 5.91 6.54
CA LEU A 26 8.65 6.99 6.69
C LEU A 26 8.12 7.08 8.13
N ARG A 27 7.85 5.94 8.78
CA ARG A 27 7.43 5.91 10.19
C ARG A 27 8.50 6.46 11.12
N ARG A 28 9.76 6.07 10.91
CA ARG A 28 10.90 6.57 11.70
C ARG A 28 11.06 8.07 11.53
N HIS A 29 10.96 8.58 10.30
CA HIS A 29 11.08 10.01 10.03
C HIS A 29 9.97 10.82 10.73
N LEU A 30 8.73 10.34 10.69
CA LEU A 30 7.60 10.99 11.37
C LEU A 30 7.77 10.99 12.90
N HIS A 31 8.34 9.94 13.49
CA HIS A 31 8.66 9.93 14.92
C HIS A 31 9.75 10.91 15.32
N GLU A 32 10.76 11.13 14.47
CA GLU A 32 11.77 12.15 14.70
C GLU A 32 11.20 13.57 14.55
N LEU A 33 10.31 13.79 13.56
CA LEU A 33 9.58 15.05 13.40
C LEU A 33 8.66 15.35 14.58
N ARG A 34 8.07 14.33 15.21
CA ARG A 34 7.30 14.51 16.46
C ARG A 34 8.16 15.03 17.61
N LYS A 35 9.46 14.71 17.64
CA LYS A 35 10.39 15.20 18.68
C LYS A 35 10.90 16.60 18.37
N LYS A 36 11.09 16.91 17.08
CA LYS A 36 11.60 18.19 16.58
C LYS A 36 10.72 18.62 15.41
N PRO A 37 9.62 19.34 15.69
CA PRO A 37 8.72 19.81 14.65
C PRO A 37 9.49 20.75 13.72
N ASP A 38 9.44 20.44 12.43
CA ASP A 38 10.09 21.17 11.34
C ASP A 38 9.16 21.10 10.13
N ASP A 39 8.51 22.22 9.84
CA ASP A 39 7.48 22.31 8.80
C ASP A 39 8.03 22.01 7.40
N ALA A 40 9.30 22.36 7.13
CA ALA A 40 9.93 22.08 5.84
C ALA A 40 10.16 20.58 5.65
N LYS A 41 10.61 19.88 6.71
CA LYS A 41 10.76 18.43 6.67
C LYS A 41 9.42 17.70 6.69
N LEU A 42 8.40 18.27 7.32
CA LEU A 42 7.04 17.73 7.29
C LEU A 42 6.48 17.78 5.86
N ALA A 43 6.61 18.91 5.17
CA ALA A 43 6.20 19.04 3.77
C ALA A 43 6.94 18.05 2.86
N ALA A 44 8.26 17.92 3.03
CA ALA A 44 9.06 16.93 2.29
C ALA A 44 8.63 15.48 2.59
N TRP A 45 8.26 15.19 3.84
CA TRP A 45 7.76 13.88 4.24
C TRP A 45 6.40 13.57 3.59
N VAL A 46 5.47 14.53 3.57
CA VAL A 46 4.15 14.38 2.92
C VAL A 46 4.34 14.07 1.43
N ALA A 47 5.15 14.85 0.72
CA ALA A 47 5.45 14.61 -0.70
C ALA A 47 6.02 13.20 -0.95
N ARG A 48 6.86 12.70 -0.03
CA ARG A 48 7.44 11.35 -0.13
C ARG A 48 6.40 10.24 0.09
N VAL A 49 5.46 10.44 1.02
CA VAL A 49 4.34 9.51 1.24
C VAL A 49 3.45 9.45 0.00
N GLU A 50 3.09 10.62 -0.55
CA GLU A 50 2.27 10.72 -1.76
C GLU A 50 2.92 10.01 -2.95
N ALA A 51 4.22 10.20 -3.17
CA ALA A 51 4.96 9.49 -4.21
C ALA A 51 4.95 7.97 -4.03
N SER A 52 5.09 7.48 -2.79
CA SER A 52 5.06 6.05 -2.49
C SER A 52 3.66 5.45 -2.74
N CYS A 53 2.59 6.14 -2.34
CA CYS A 53 1.20 5.75 -2.61
C CYS A 53 0.88 5.76 -4.12
N ALA A 54 1.38 6.76 -4.86
CA ALA A 54 1.23 6.82 -6.31
C ALA A 54 1.90 5.62 -6.99
N LEU A 55 3.09 5.22 -6.51
CA LEU A 55 3.78 4.04 -7.02
C LEU A 55 2.99 2.74 -6.75
N VAL A 56 2.34 2.61 -5.59
CA VAL A 56 1.47 1.45 -5.28
C VAL A 56 0.32 1.39 -6.27
N THR A 57 -0.32 2.53 -6.50
CA THR A 57 -1.45 2.65 -7.43
C THR A 57 -1.02 2.32 -8.86
N ALA A 58 0.13 2.85 -9.31
CA ALA A 58 0.68 2.56 -10.62
C ALA A 58 1.02 1.07 -10.79
N ARG A 59 1.62 0.43 -9.77
CA ARG A 59 1.88 -1.01 -9.78
C ARG A 59 0.59 -1.81 -9.86
N ALA A 60 -0.41 -1.50 -9.03
CA ALA A 60 -1.70 -2.17 -9.04
C ALA A 60 -2.39 -2.07 -10.41
N ALA A 61 -2.35 -0.89 -11.05
CA ALA A 61 -2.90 -0.68 -12.39
C ALA A 61 -2.12 -1.42 -13.48
N SER A 62 -0.82 -1.68 -13.27
CA SER A 62 0.04 -2.38 -14.23
C SER A 62 -0.10 -3.91 -14.20
N VAL A 63 -0.75 -4.49 -13.18
CA VAL A 63 -0.93 -5.94 -13.09
C VAL A 63 -2.01 -6.38 -14.09
N PRO A 64 -1.66 -7.18 -15.13
CA PRO A 64 -2.66 -7.68 -16.07
C PRO A 64 -3.59 -8.67 -15.37
N LEU A 65 -4.89 -8.56 -15.66
CA LEU A 65 -5.85 -9.56 -15.21
C LEU A 65 -5.55 -10.89 -15.90
N ILE A 66 -5.26 -11.93 -15.13
CA ILE A 66 -5.12 -13.29 -15.66
C ILE A 66 -6.52 -13.73 -16.12
N ARG A 67 -6.76 -13.66 -17.43
CA ARG A 67 -7.97 -14.21 -18.04
C ARG A 67 -7.69 -15.66 -18.40
N TYR A 68 -8.34 -16.59 -17.69
CA TYR A 68 -8.42 -17.98 -18.11
C TYR A 68 -9.48 -18.07 -19.21
N ASP A 69 -9.13 -18.64 -20.35
CA ASP A 69 -10.06 -18.92 -21.43
C ASP A 69 -10.99 -20.07 -21.02
N GLU A 70 -12.30 -19.82 -20.95
CA GLU A 70 -13.30 -20.83 -20.58
C GLU A 70 -13.50 -21.91 -21.67
N HIS A 71 -12.93 -21.71 -22.87
CA HIS A 71 -12.92 -22.70 -23.94
C HIS A 71 -11.73 -23.66 -23.90
N LEU A 72 -10.86 -23.56 -22.88
CA LEU A 72 -9.78 -24.53 -22.71
C LEU A 72 -10.38 -25.92 -22.38
N PRO A 73 -10.07 -26.99 -23.12
CA PRO A 73 -10.65 -28.33 -22.94
C PRO A 73 -10.45 -28.96 -21.55
N ILE A 74 -9.58 -28.36 -20.72
CA ILE A 74 -9.30 -28.79 -19.35
C ILE A 74 -10.38 -28.27 -18.36
N ALA A 75 -11.05 -27.15 -18.69
CA ALA A 75 -12.17 -26.62 -17.89
C ALA A 75 -13.39 -27.55 -17.93
N ALA A 76 -13.67 -28.18 -19.07
CA ALA A 76 -14.75 -29.16 -19.23
C ALA A 76 -14.55 -30.46 -18.43
N LYS A 77 -13.29 -30.82 -18.13
CA LYS A 77 -12.95 -32.06 -17.38
C LYS A 77 -12.87 -31.87 -15.87
N ARG A 78 -13.06 -30.65 -15.38
CA ARG A 78 -12.99 -30.34 -13.94
C ARG A 78 -14.13 -31.00 -13.17
N ASP A 79 -15.30 -31.14 -13.80
CA ASP A 79 -16.45 -31.83 -13.22
C ASP A 79 -16.28 -33.36 -13.24
N GLU A 80 -15.61 -33.92 -14.25
CA GLU A 80 -15.32 -35.35 -14.35
C GLU A 80 -14.35 -35.84 -13.26
N ILE A 81 -13.34 -35.03 -12.91
CA ILE A 81 -12.37 -35.37 -11.85
C ILE A 81 -13.05 -35.36 -10.46
N LYS A 82 -14.05 -34.50 -10.24
CA LYS A 82 -14.76 -34.40 -8.96
C LYS A 82 -15.69 -35.58 -8.69
N ALA A 83 -16.17 -36.26 -9.74
CA ALA A 83 -17.06 -37.41 -9.62
C ALA A 83 -16.35 -38.73 -9.27
N ALA A 84 -15.01 -38.75 -9.28
CA ALA A 84 -14.19 -39.95 -9.07
C ALA A 84 -13.49 -40.03 -7.69
N LEU A 85 -13.81 -39.11 -6.77
CA LEU A 85 -13.33 -39.04 -5.37
C LEU A 85 -14.48 -39.34 -4.41
#